data_AF-A0A929K8Y9-F1
#
_entry.id   AF-A0A929K8Y9-F1
#
_cell.length_a   1.000
_cell.length_b   1.000
_cell.length_c   1.000
_cell.angle_alpha   90.00
_cell.angle_beta   90.00
_cell.angle_gamma   90.00
#
_symmetry.space_group_name_H-M   'P 1'
#
loop_
_entity.id
_entity.type
_entity.pdbx_description
1 polymer ?
#
loop_
_entity_poly.entity_id
_entity_poly.type
_entity_poly.pdbx_seq_one_letter_code
_entity_poly.pdbx_strand_id
1 'polypeptide(L)'
;MTVVYQAEFKYTKEGGTEELSLTRTLPGDTPETSPVNLEEIYRLEDLSRDFTWNQSPNLSQQIGERLFTILNGDKQTLLRALNEAEGYGEQLQLIVRAGRAAGPASSLPFELLYHKEFLVPSRIHLIRRVSDWGSKRTPKPENRPLKILFMACSPLDVYPVLAFEKEEDTIFEVTKNLQVEIDVEDTGSLG
;
A
#
# COMPACT_ATOMS: atom_id res chain seq x y z
N MET A 1 -8.69 6.34 19.00
CA MET A 1 -7.25 6.73 19.05
C MET A 1 -6.57 6.02 17.90
N THR A 2 -5.95 6.75 16.98
CA THR A 2 -5.40 6.15 15.76
C THR A 2 -4.11 5.40 16.05
N VAL A 3 -4.08 4.11 15.74
CA VAL A 3 -2.85 3.31 15.74
C VAL A 3 -2.26 3.35 14.35
N VAL A 4 -0.97 3.69 14.26
CA VAL A 4 -0.23 3.76 13.00
C VAL A 4 0.89 2.74 13.05
N TYR A 5 0.96 1.83 12.09
CA TYR A 5 2.10 0.93 11.93
C TYR A 5 2.87 1.35 10.69
N GLN A 6 4.19 1.50 10.79
CA GLN A 6 5.05 1.82 9.64
C GLN A 6 6.01 0.66 9.36
N ALA A 7 6.07 0.25 8.10
CA ALA A 7 7.03 -0.71 7.55
C ALA A 7 7.88 -0.01 6.49
N GLU A 8 9.20 0.03 6.68
CA GLU A 8 10.14 0.64 5.75
C GLU A 8 11.18 -0.37 5.25
N PHE A 9 11.10 -0.67 3.96
CA PHE A 9 12.06 -1.53 3.27
C PHE A 9 13.26 -0.72 2.80
N LYS A 10 14.46 -1.21 3.11
CA LYS A 10 15.73 -0.66 2.65
C LYS A 10 16.51 -1.72 1.91
N TYR A 11 16.71 -1.49 0.62
CA TYR A 11 17.47 -2.36 -0.27
C TYR A 11 18.81 -1.72 -0.61
N THR A 12 19.88 -2.51 -0.51
CA THR A 12 21.23 -2.11 -0.90
C THR A 12 21.81 -3.15 -1.84
N LYS A 13 22.56 -2.68 -2.84
CA LYS A 13 23.28 -3.52 -3.80
C LYS A 13 24.67 -2.96 -4.00
N GLU A 14 25.64 -3.52 -3.30
CA GLU A 14 27.05 -3.09 -3.33
C GLU A 14 27.96 -4.28 -3.60
N GLY A 15 28.91 -4.13 -4.52
CA GLY A 15 29.93 -5.17 -4.79
C GLY A 15 29.38 -6.53 -5.27
N GLY A 16 28.13 -6.58 -5.76
CA GLY A 16 27.46 -7.81 -6.17
C GLY A 16 26.67 -8.51 -5.06
N THR A 17 26.75 -8.01 -3.82
CA THR A 17 25.92 -8.46 -2.71
C THR A 17 24.65 -7.63 -2.65
N GLU A 18 23.52 -8.30 -2.49
CA GLU A 18 22.22 -7.68 -2.30
C GLU A 18 21.78 -7.90 -0.86
N GLU A 19 21.27 -6.86 -0.22
CA GLU A 19 20.70 -6.94 1.12
C GLU A 19 19.36 -6.20 1.16
N LEU A 20 18.42 -6.75 1.92
CA LEU A 20 17.15 -6.12 2.20
C LEU A 20 16.89 -6.17 3.69
N SER A 21 16.53 -5.03 4.26
CA SER A 21 16.10 -4.91 5.65
C SER A 21 14.73 -4.26 5.72
N LEU A 22 14.00 -4.58 6.79
CA LEU A 22 12.69 -4.01 7.09
C LEU A 22 12.73 -3.38 8.47
N THR A 23 12.43 -2.09 8.52
CA THR A 23 12.23 -1.35 9.77
C THR A 23 10.74 -1.29 10.08
N ARG A 24 10.36 -1.73 11.27
CA ARG A 24 8.98 -1.75 11.78
C ARG A 24 8.87 -0.72 12.89
N THR A 25 7.82 0.09 12.88
CA THR A 25 7.63 1.14 13.89
C THR A 25 6.18 1.22 14.32
N LEU A 26 5.96 1.20 15.63
CA LEU A 26 4.69 1.46 16.30
C LEU A 26 4.86 2.71 17.18
N PRO A 27 3.87 3.61 17.28
CA PRO A 27 3.93 4.77 18.16
C PRO A 27 4.26 4.37 19.60
N GLY A 28 5.23 5.07 20.20
CA GLY A 28 5.68 4.79 21.56
C GLY A 28 6.76 3.69 21.68
N ASP A 29 6.98 2.89 20.63
CA ASP A 29 8.02 1.87 20.59
C ASP A 29 9.29 2.37 19.89
N THR A 30 10.42 1.77 20.25
CA THR A 30 11.67 1.92 19.50
C THR A 30 11.53 1.23 18.14
N PRO A 31 11.88 1.89 17.02
CA PRO A 31 11.94 1.24 15.71
C PRO A 31 12.81 -0.01 15.73
N GLU A 32 12.35 -1.06 15.07
CA GLU A 32 13.07 -2.32 14.97
C GLU A 32 13.42 -2.62 13.53
N THR A 33 14.70 -2.78 13.25
CA THR A 33 15.19 -3.19 11.93
C THR A 33 15.68 -4.63 11.99
N SER A 34 15.21 -5.45 11.05
CA SER A 34 15.70 -6.82 10.85
C SER A 34 16.04 -7.04 9.38
N PRO A 35 16.96 -7.97 9.07
CA PRO A 35 17.10 -8.46 7.69
C PRO A 35 15.80 -9.13 7.24
N VAL A 36 15.58 -9.13 5.94
CA VAL A 36 14.49 -9.84 5.26
C VAL A 36 15.12 -10.87 4.32
N ASN A 37 14.56 -12.07 4.27
CA ASN A 37 15.02 -13.10 3.34
C ASN A 37 14.77 -12.64 1.90
N LEU A 38 15.84 -12.31 1.17
CA LEU A 38 15.74 -11.84 -0.22
C LEU A 38 15.19 -12.90 -1.17
N GLU A 39 15.54 -14.17 -0.97
CA GLU A 39 15.02 -15.26 -1.80
C GLU A 39 13.49 -15.35 -1.67
N GLU A 40 12.98 -15.16 -0.46
CA GLU A 40 11.54 -15.13 -0.19
C GLU A 40 10.86 -13.96 -0.91
N ILE A 41 11.48 -12.78 -0.92
CA ILE A 41 10.98 -11.60 -1.62
C ILE A 41 10.95 -11.82 -3.13
N TYR A 42 12.01 -12.39 -3.71
CA TYR A 42 12.03 -12.73 -5.13
C TYR A 42 10.95 -13.74 -5.50
N ARG A 43 10.75 -14.77 -4.68
CA ARG A 43 9.65 -15.74 -4.89
C ARG A 43 8.28 -15.08 -4.85
N LEU A 44 8.06 -14.15 -3.90
CA LEU A 44 6.80 -13.41 -3.83
C LEU A 44 6.59 -12.48 -5.02
N GLU A 45 7.66 -11.83 -5.49
CA GLU A 45 7.61 -10.99 -6.68
C GLU A 45 7.31 -11.80 -7.94
N ASP A 46 7.99 -12.94 -8.13
CA ASP A 46 7.71 -13.86 -9.25
C ASP A 46 6.26 -14.36 -9.23
N LEU A 47 5.75 -14.79 -8.07
CA LEU A 47 4.35 -15.25 -7.91
C LEU A 47 3.32 -14.14 -8.13
N SER A 48 3.72 -12.87 -7.97
CA SER A 48 2.83 -11.73 -8.11
C SER A 48 2.87 -11.09 -9.50
N ARG A 49 3.90 -11.41 -10.30
CA ARG A 49 4.27 -10.68 -11.52
C ARG A 49 3.24 -10.76 -12.63
N ASP A 50 2.59 -11.91 -12.80
CA ASP A 50 1.65 -12.17 -13.89
C ASP A 50 0.17 -11.96 -13.50
N PHE A 51 -0.07 -11.49 -12.28
CA PHE A 51 -1.39 -11.26 -11.71
C PHE A 51 -2.29 -12.50 -11.59
N THR A 52 -1.81 -13.72 -11.85
CA THR A 52 -2.62 -14.95 -11.79
C THR A 52 -3.27 -15.20 -10.44
N TRP A 53 -2.73 -14.60 -9.37
CA TRP A 53 -3.32 -14.60 -8.04
C TRP A 53 -4.75 -14.03 -8.01
N ASN A 54 -5.11 -13.11 -8.91
CA ASN A 54 -6.46 -12.52 -8.99
C ASN A 54 -7.54 -13.53 -9.39
N GLN A 55 -7.16 -14.65 -9.99
CA GLN A 55 -8.04 -15.74 -10.42
C GLN A 55 -8.00 -16.93 -9.45
N SER A 56 -7.11 -16.91 -8.46
CA SER A 56 -6.90 -18.00 -7.51
C SER A 56 -6.95 -17.48 -6.07
N PRO A 57 -8.10 -17.64 -5.38
CA PRO A 57 -8.23 -17.24 -3.98
C PRO A 57 -7.18 -17.90 -3.08
N ASN A 58 -6.82 -19.15 -3.38
CA ASN A 58 -5.82 -19.89 -2.63
C ASN A 58 -4.41 -19.29 -2.81
N LEU A 59 -4.04 -18.92 -4.04
CA LEU A 59 -2.75 -18.25 -4.29
C LEU A 59 -2.71 -16.86 -3.65
N SER A 60 -3.81 -16.10 -3.77
CA SER A 60 -3.95 -14.80 -3.10
C SER A 60 -3.75 -14.91 -1.59
N GLN A 61 -4.38 -15.90 -0.95
CA GLN A 61 -4.22 -16.17 0.48
C GLN A 61 -2.76 -16.52 0.82
N GLN A 62 -2.12 -17.41 0.05
CA GLN A 62 -0.73 -17.81 0.30
C GLN A 62 0.24 -16.61 0.21
N ILE A 63 0.08 -15.75 -0.79
CA ILE A 63 0.87 -14.52 -0.91
C ILE A 63 0.60 -13.62 0.29
N GLY A 64 -0.67 -13.44 0.65
CA GLY A 64 -1.11 -12.64 1.79
C GLY A 64 -0.53 -13.06 3.13
N GLU A 65 -0.51 -14.36 3.43
CA GLU A 65 0.04 -14.93 4.66
C GLU A 65 1.55 -14.72 4.77
N ARG A 66 2.28 -14.87 3.64
CA ARG A 66 3.73 -14.65 3.57
C ARG A 66 4.07 -13.18 3.76
N LEU A 67 3.34 -12.28 3.10
CA LEU A 67 3.48 -10.83 3.30
C LEU A 67 3.17 -10.44 4.75
N PHE A 68 2.10 -11.00 5.34
CA PHE A 68 1.77 -10.76 6.73
C PHE A 68 2.90 -11.20 7.65
N THR A 69 3.47 -12.38 7.43
CA THR A 69 4.59 -12.91 8.21
C THR A 69 5.81 -11.99 8.15
N ILE A 70 6.17 -11.52 6.96
CA ILE A 70 7.28 -10.57 6.75
C ILE A 70 7.04 -9.28 7.55
N LEU A 71 5.85 -8.67 7.44
CA LEU A 71 5.55 -7.45 8.17
C LEU A 71 5.47 -7.71 9.68
N ASN A 72 4.85 -8.80 10.12
CA ASN A 72 4.68 -9.12 11.53
C ASN A 72 6.03 -9.26 12.25
N GLY A 73 6.99 -9.94 11.60
CA GLY A 73 8.30 -10.24 12.17
C GLY A 73 8.22 -11.12 13.43
N ASP A 74 9.39 -11.47 13.97
CA ASP A 74 9.49 -12.40 15.10
C ASP A 74 8.81 -11.87 16.37
N LYS A 75 8.81 -10.54 16.56
CA LYS A 75 8.17 -9.87 17.70
C LYS A 75 6.67 -9.69 17.54
N GLN A 76 6.07 -10.19 16.47
CA GLN A 76 4.64 -10.11 16.19
C GLN A 76 4.08 -8.68 16.24
N THR A 77 4.87 -7.73 15.74
CA THR A 77 4.60 -6.29 15.87
C THR A 77 3.32 -5.85 15.15
N LEU A 78 3.03 -6.43 13.97
CA LEU A 78 1.82 -6.13 13.21
C LEU A 78 0.58 -6.67 13.92
N LEU A 79 0.64 -7.90 14.44
CA LEU A 79 -0.46 -8.50 15.19
C LEU A 79 -0.79 -7.69 16.45
N ARG A 80 0.23 -7.23 17.17
CA ARG A 80 0.03 -6.34 18.32
C ARG A 80 -0.64 -5.02 17.91
N ALA A 81 -0.20 -4.41 16.81
CA ALA A 81 -0.80 -3.17 16.29
C ALA A 81 -2.28 -3.37 15.89
N LEU A 82 -2.61 -4.50 15.27
CA LEU A 82 -3.99 -4.86 14.93
C LEU A 82 -4.87 -5.01 16.17
N ASN A 83 -4.37 -5.71 17.20
CA ASN A 83 -5.10 -5.90 18.46
C ASN A 83 -5.30 -4.57 19.21
N GLU A 84 -4.31 -3.68 19.17
CA GLU A 84 -4.41 -2.35 19.79
C GLU A 84 -5.47 -1.49 19.08
N ALA A 85 -5.46 -1.47 17.74
CA ALA A 85 -6.45 -0.74 16.96
C ALA A 85 -7.87 -1.28 17.21
N GLU A 86 -8.03 -2.62 17.22
CA GLU A 86 -9.29 -3.28 17.55
C GLU A 86 -9.76 -2.94 18.98
N GLY A 87 -8.85 -2.89 19.95
CA GLY A 87 -9.15 -2.49 21.32
C GLY A 87 -9.66 -1.05 21.45
N TYR A 88 -9.28 -0.17 20.51
CA TYR A 88 -9.83 1.19 20.40
C TYR A 88 -11.08 1.29 19.52
N GLY A 89 -11.51 0.20 18.88
CA GLY A 89 -12.62 0.21 17.92
C GLY A 89 -12.28 0.92 16.61
N GLU A 90 -11.00 0.97 16.23
CA GLU A 90 -10.48 1.72 15.10
C GLU A 90 -9.83 0.78 14.08
N GLN A 91 -9.70 1.21 12.83
CA GLN A 91 -8.89 0.50 11.84
C GLN A 91 -7.41 0.89 11.96
N LEU A 92 -6.51 -0.08 11.80
CA LEU A 92 -5.08 0.17 11.81
C LEU A 92 -4.67 0.96 10.56
N GLN A 93 -3.92 2.06 10.72
CA GLN A 93 -3.27 2.70 9.58
C GLN A 93 -1.92 2.02 9.31
N LEU A 94 -1.82 1.28 8.21
CA LEU A 94 -0.60 0.60 7.79
C LEU A 94 0.10 1.39 6.70
N ILE A 95 1.25 1.97 7.02
CA ILE A 95 2.09 2.69 6.05
C ILE A 95 3.24 1.78 5.61
N VAL A 96 3.26 1.43 4.32
CA VAL A 96 4.36 0.65 3.73
C VAL A 96 5.20 1.54 2.82
N ARG A 97 6.47 1.74 3.20
CA ARG A 97 7.48 2.41 2.40
C ARG A 97 8.27 1.37 1.63
N ALA A 98 7.77 1.05 0.44
CA ALA A 98 8.38 0.13 -0.52
C ALA A 98 8.41 0.80 -1.91
N GLY A 99 9.02 1.99 -1.99
CA GLY A 99 9.19 2.71 -3.25
C GLY A 99 10.26 2.08 -4.14
N ARG A 100 10.60 2.73 -5.27
CA ARG A 100 11.62 2.21 -6.22
C ARG A 100 12.95 1.84 -5.57
N ALA A 101 13.36 2.57 -4.53
CA ALA A 101 14.59 2.31 -3.77
C ALA A 101 14.53 1.04 -2.90
N ALA A 102 13.36 0.44 -2.71
CA ALA A 102 13.18 -0.82 -1.99
C ALA A 102 13.43 -2.07 -2.85
N GLY A 103 13.87 -1.88 -4.10
CA GLY A 103 14.23 -2.98 -5.00
C GLY A 103 13.05 -3.94 -5.24
N PRO A 104 13.24 -5.26 -5.05
CA PRO A 104 12.20 -6.25 -5.36
C PRO A 104 10.96 -6.16 -4.45
N ALA A 105 11.06 -5.53 -3.27
CA ALA A 105 9.88 -5.29 -2.42
C ALA A 105 8.90 -4.26 -3.03
N SER A 106 9.33 -3.51 -4.04
CA SER A 106 8.57 -2.37 -4.58
C SER A 106 7.36 -2.74 -5.43
N SER A 107 7.23 -4.00 -5.87
CA SER A 107 6.09 -4.52 -6.65
C SER A 107 5.17 -5.45 -5.85
N LEU A 108 5.49 -5.74 -4.58
CA LEU A 108 4.71 -6.68 -3.78
C LEU A 108 3.26 -6.22 -3.57
N PRO A 109 2.27 -7.15 -3.60
CA PRO A 109 0.84 -6.83 -3.48
C PRO A 109 0.39 -6.80 -2.02
N PHE A 110 0.75 -5.75 -1.28
CA PHE A 110 0.39 -5.61 0.15
C PHE A 110 -1.13 -5.55 0.42
N GLU A 111 -1.94 -5.29 -0.60
CA GLU A 111 -3.40 -5.41 -0.57
C GLU A 111 -3.89 -6.83 -0.28
N LEU A 112 -3.06 -7.85 -0.55
CA LEU A 112 -3.38 -9.25 -0.27
C LEU A 112 -3.14 -9.66 1.19
N LEU A 113 -2.67 -8.75 2.06
CA LEU A 113 -2.37 -9.08 3.46
C LEU A 113 -3.47 -9.91 4.11
N TYR A 114 -3.10 -11.08 4.59
CA TYR A 114 -4.03 -12.08 5.10
C TYR A 114 -3.59 -12.57 6.48
N HIS A 115 -4.51 -12.50 7.43
CA HIS A 115 -4.35 -13.13 8.74
C HIS A 115 -5.70 -13.64 9.23
N LYS A 116 -5.97 -14.94 9.01
CA LYS A 116 -7.28 -15.62 9.16
C LYS A 116 -8.36 -15.15 8.18
N GLU A 117 -8.28 -13.90 7.73
CA GLU A 117 -9.09 -13.25 6.71
C GLU A 117 -8.23 -12.19 5.98
N PHE A 118 -8.70 -11.68 4.84
CA PHE A 118 -8.07 -10.54 4.19
C PHE A 118 -8.24 -9.28 5.04
N LEU A 119 -7.13 -8.57 5.28
CA LEU A 119 -7.12 -7.40 6.15
C LEU A 119 -7.61 -6.13 5.46
N VAL A 120 -7.48 -6.06 4.14
CA VAL A 120 -7.97 -4.95 3.32
C VAL A 120 -9.36 -5.28 2.76
N PRO A 121 -10.33 -4.36 2.80
CA PRO A 121 -10.28 -3.01 3.39
C PRO A 121 -10.77 -2.95 4.85
N SER A 122 -11.13 -4.08 5.46
CA SER A 122 -11.98 -4.11 6.67
C SER A 122 -11.25 -3.86 7.99
N ARG A 123 -9.95 -4.21 8.09
CA ARG A 123 -9.18 -4.10 9.34
C ARG A 123 -8.07 -3.06 9.27
N ILE A 124 -7.60 -2.76 8.06
CA ILE A 124 -6.50 -1.83 7.83
C ILE A 124 -6.82 -0.81 6.75
N HIS A 125 -6.35 0.42 6.97
CA HIS A 125 -6.13 1.41 5.93
C HIS A 125 -4.69 1.28 5.43
N LEU A 126 -4.50 0.64 4.27
CA LEU A 126 -3.18 0.47 3.65
C LEU A 126 -2.77 1.74 2.89
N ILE A 127 -1.61 2.27 3.21
CA ILE A 127 -1.00 3.43 2.55
C ILE A 127 0.37 3.01 2.01
N ARG A 128 0.47 2.85 0.68
CA ARG A 128 1.75 2.57 0.01
C ARG A 128 2.46 3.86 -0.35
N ARG A 129 3.62 4.10 0.24
CA ARG A 129 4.48 5.25 -0.09
C ARG A 129 5.52 4.84 -1.11
N VAL A 130 5.31 5.26 -2.36
CA VAL A 130 6.12 4.86 -3.52
C VAL A 130 7.31 5.80 -3.81
N SER A 131 7.32 7.00 -3.21
CA SER A 131 8.48 7.90 -3.25
C SER A 131 8.57 8.76 -1.99
N ASP A 132 9.80 9.18 -1.69
CA ASP A 132 10.07 10.27 -0.75
C ASP A 132 10.30 11.60 -1.48
N TRP A 133 9.89 11.69 -2.75
CA TRP A 133 9.98 12.92 -3.52
C TRP A 133 9.16 14.00 -2.80
N GLY A 134 9.82 15.06 -2.38
CA GLY A 134 9.20 16.12 -1.56
C GLY A 134 9.25 15.89 -0.05
N SER A 135 9.84 14.82 0.48
CA SER A 135 10.05 14.63 1.93
C SER A 135 10.88 15.73 2.60
N LYS A 136 11.79 16.37 1.83
CA LYS A 136 12.56 17.56 2.23
C LYS A 136 11.81 18.87 2.00
N ARG A 137 10.69 18.85 1.26
CA ARG A 137 9.82 20.01 1.12
C ARG A 137 8.85 19.96 2.29
N THR A 138 8.90 20.97 3.14
CA THR A 138 7.79 21.27 4.03
C THR A 138 6.84 22.16 3.23
N PRO A 139 5.83 21.61 2.52
CA PRO A 139 4.88 22.46 1.82
C PRO A 139 4.28 23.41 2.85
N LYS A 140 4.34 24.71 2.60
CA LYS A 140 3.56 25.66 3.38
C LYS A 140 2.11 25.42 2.98
N PRO A 141 1.17 25.22 3.92
CA PRO A 141 -0.23 25.17 3.59
C PRO A 141 -0.61 26.43 2.81
N GLU A 142 -1.14 26.25 1.61
CA GLU A 142 -1.66 27.33 0.79
C GLU A 142 -3.18 27.28 0.86
N ASN A 143 -3.83 28.44 1.06
CA ASN A 143 -5.28 28.55 1.04
C ASN A 143 -5.79 28.54 -0.42
N ARG A 144 -5.71 27.37 -1.06
CA ARG A 144 -6.22 27.11 -2.40
C ARG A 144 -6.92 25.74 -2.43
N PRO A 145 -7.86 25.53 -3.36
CA PRO A 145 -8.47 24.22 -3.56
C PRO A 145 -7.40 23.14 -3.82
N LEU A 146 -7.65 21.94 -3.30
CA LEU A 146 -6.84 20.78 -3.65
C LEU A 146 -7.15 20.43 -5.11
N LYS A 147 -6.12 20.49 -5.96
CA LYS A 147 -6.24 20.06 -7.36
C LYS A 147 -6.12 18.54 -7.43
N ILE A 148 -7.12 17.90 -8.02
CA ILE A 148 -7.23 16.45 -8.16
C ILE A 148 -7.35 16.15 -9.65
N LEU A 149 -6.53 15.23 -10.14
CA LEU A 149 -6.72 14.63 -11.46
C LEU A 149 -7.43 13.30 -11.27
N PHE A 150 -8.61 13.16 -11.87
CA PHE A 150 -9.34 11.92 -11.90
C PHE A 150 -9.12 11.23 -13.25
N MET A 151 -8.74 9.96 -13.19
CA MET A 151 -8.58 9.12 -14.37
C MET A 151 -9.20 7.76 -14.06
N ALA A 152 -10.19 7.37 -14.85
CA ALA A 152 -10.84 6.08 -14.75
C ALA A 152 -10.40 5.18 -15.91
N CYS A 153 -10.07 3.93 -15.61
CA CYS A 153 -9.70 2.93 -16.61
C CYS A 153 -10.56 1.69 -16.43
N SER A 154 -11.05 1.13 -17.54
CA SER A 154 -11.62 -0.22 -17.53
C SER A 154 -10.51 -1.24 -17.77
N PRO A 155 -10.47 -2.35 -17.01
CA PRO A 155 -9.55 -3.44 -17.31
C PRO A 155 -9.89 -4.08 -18.66
N LEU A 156 -8.86 -4.54 -19.37
CA LEU A 156 -9.05 -5.33 -20.59
C LEU A 156 -9.75 -6.65 -20.25
N ASP A 157 -10.66 -7.08 -21.13
CA ASP A 157 -11.37 -8.36 -21.05
C ASP A 157 -12.22 -8.59 -19.79
N VAL A 158 -12.51 -7.54 -19.01
CA VAL A 158 -13.40 -7.59 -17.85
C VAL A 158 -14.72 -6.90 -18.17
N TYR A 159 -15.84 -7.59 -17.95
CA TYR A 159 -17.19 -7.10 -18.19
C TYR A 159 -18.07 -7.17 -16.92
N PRO A 160 -18.97 -6.20 -16.69
CA PRO A 160 -19.23 -5.04 -17.54
C PRO A 160 -18.09 -4.02 -17.51
N VAL A 161 -17.91 -3.31 -18.63
CA VAL A 161 -17.02 -2.14 -18.70
C VAL A 161 -17.52 -1.09 -17.70
N LEU A 162 -16.60 -0.33 -17.11
CA LEU A 162 -16.93 0.76 -16.20
C LEU A 162 -17.88 1.75 -16.89
N ALA A 163 -18.94 2.14 -16.19
CA ALA A 163 -19.82 3.21 -16.66
C ALA A 163 -19.18 4.56 -16.35
N PHE A 164 -18.15 4.94 -17.13
CA PHE A 164 -17.29 6.11 -16.89
C PHE A 164 -18.08 7.37 -16.51
N GLU A 165 -19.04 7.76 -17.35
CA GLU A 165 -19.94 8.91 -17.13
C GLU A 165 -20.65 8.87 -15.77
N LYS A 166 -21.16 7.69 -15.39
CA LYS A 166 -21.89 7.52 -14.13
C LYS A 166 -20.96 7.62 -12.93
N GLU A 167 -19.74 7.10 -13.05
CA GLU A 167 -18.74 7.21 -11.98
C GLU A 167 -18.30 8.66 -11.82
N GLU A 168 -18.06 9.37 -12.92
CA GLU A 168 -17.73 10.79 -12.95
C GLU A 168 -18.83 11.63 -12.29
N ASP A 169 -20.09 11.49 -12.72
CA ASP A 169 -21.25 12.17 -12.12
C ASP A 169 -21.33 11.93 -10.61
N THR A 170 -21.09 10.69 -10.18
CA THR A 170 -21.12 10.33 -8.76
C THR A 170 -20.03 11.04 -7.98
N ILE A 171 -18.81 11.12 -8.53
CA ILE A 171 -17.67 11.79 -7.90
C ILE A 171 -17.92 13.29 -7.82
N PHE A 172 -18.39 13.94 -8.89
CA PHE A 172 -18.72 15.36 -8.85
C PHE A 172 -19.80 15.66 -7.82
N GLU A 173 -20.85 14.85 -7.75
CA GLU A 173 -21.95 15.06 -6.81
C GLU A 173 -21.52 14.94 -5.35
N VAL A 174 -20.68 13.94 -5.00
CA VAL A 174 -20.18 13.79 -3.62
C VAL A 174 -19.11 14.81 -3.25
N THR A 175 -18.39 15.35 -4.24
CA THR A 175 -17.31 16.32 -4.01
C THR A 175 -17.73 17.78 -4.18
N LYS A 176 -18.96 18.07 -4.65
CA LYS A 176 -19.45 19.42 -4.99
C LYS A 176 -19.30 20.47 -3.89
N ASN A 177 -19.29 20.05 -2.63
CA ASN A 177 -19.19 20.94 -1.46
C ASN A 177 -17.78 20.95 -0.84
N LEU A 178 -16.84 20.18 -1.39
CA LEU A 178 -15.44 20.15 -0.94
C LEU A 178 -14.66 21.26 -1.65
N GLN A 179 -13.63 21.79 -1.00
CA GLN A 179 -12.70 22.74 -1.63
C GLN A 179 -11.69 22.00 -2.52
N VAL A 180 -12.19 21.36 -3.57
CA VAL A 180 -11.42 20.60 -4.55
C VAL A 180 -11.67 21.14 -5.95
N GLU A 181 -10.64 21.12 -6.78
CA GLU A 181 -10.72 21.41 -8.21
C GLU A 181 -10.38 20.09 -8.92
N ILE A 182 -11.36 19.52 -9.63
CA ILE A 182 -11.22 18.21 -10.28
C ILE A 182 -11.08 18.42 -11.77
N ASP A 183 -10.04 17.81 -12.35
CA ASP A 183 -9.86 17.69 -13.80
C ASP A 183 -10.01 16.21 -14.18
N VAL A 184 -10.63 15.94 -15.32
CA VAL A 184 -10.92 14.57 -15.79
C VAL A 184 -10.09 14.32 -17.04
N GLU A 185 -9.37 13.20 -17.06
CA GLU A 185 -8.50 12.83 -18.17
C GLU A 185 -8.94 11.49 -18.76
N ASP A 186 -9.23 11.50 -20.07
CA ASP A 186 -9.78 10.38 -20.83
C ASP A 186 -8.74 9.59 -21.64
N THR A 187 -7.55 10.15 -21.90
CA THR A 187 -6.59 9.63 -22.89
C THR A 187 -5.40 8.87 -22.30
N GLY A 188 -5.26 8.87 -20.97
CA GLY A 188 -4.13 8.31 -20.24
C GLY A 188 -2.80 9.01 -20.44
N SER A 189 -2.81 10.26 -20.90
CA SER A 189 -1.58 11.02 -21.09
C SER A 189 -1.57 12.30 -20.26
N LEU A 190 -0.64 12.37 -19.32
CA LEU A 190 -0.25 13.62 -18.69
C LEU A 190 0.61 14.38 -19.71
N GLY A 191 0.00 15.30 -20.46
CA GLY A 191 0.69 16.22 -21.36
C GLY A 191 1.75 17.08 -20.68
#